data_AF-A0A7L2EG32-F1
#
_entry.id   AF-A0A7L2EG32-F1
#
_cell.length_a   1.000
_cell.length_b   1.000
_cell.length_c   1.000
_cell.angle_alpha   90.00
_cell.angle_beta   90.00
_cell.angle_gamma   90.00
#
_symmetry.space_group_name_H-M   'P 1'
#
loop_
_entity.id
_entity.type
_entity.pdbx_description
1 polymer ?
#
loop_
_entity_poly.entity_id
_entity_poly.type
_entity_poly.pdbx_seq_one_letter_code
_entity_poly.pdbx_strand_id
1 'polypeptide(L)'
;MTLWNGSYPFYPGPNAVFPFDTTQTVIVTTFLSMLVTFIIILPGIRGRGRFFWFLRLVLGLFLGAVILNVQFTKDWETGWVQVKTSYKSFSRVQVNVDVGLHIGLEGVNITLWGNPMNQINETINYNEHFPWNFGADYDRSYREGLEKGLPSPILYVAEKFSTQSPCAMHKQYRIAGHYVSLTLWLAFCTWLISILLFSMSVLLYGGHMLLVTATLIFFSLLFFSTARNTMKCPIQFGPVSLRTNYGESFWLTLAAGLLCLLLGLGIIILNSVQPEKLKLIFSLDKRSEEEAWDRSCLAAEPSCSAQDGFMVPLGELCHVTATQL
;
A
#
# COMPACT_ATOMS: atom_id res chain seq x y z
N MET A 1 -17.35 43.62 -19.96
CA MET A 1 -16.29 42.86 -20.65
C MET A 1 -16.51 41.39 -20.36
N THR A 2 -17.09 40.64 -21.30
CA THR A 2 -17.10 39.17 -21.20
C THR A 2 -15.66 38.71 -21.44
N LEU A 3 -15.15 37.83 -20.58
CA LEU A 3 -13.74 37.44 -20.50
C LEU A 3 -13.12 36.97 -21.83
N TRP A 4 -13.93 36.63 -22.84
CA TRP A 4 -13.50 36.21 -24.18
C TRP A 4 -14.50 36.73 -25.23
N ASN A 5 -14.00 37.24 -26.35
CA ASN A 5 -14.73 37.93 -27.44
C ASN A 5 -15.76 37.04 -28.19
N GLY A 6 -16.81 36.56 -27.51
CA GLY A 6 -17.96 35.87 -28.13
C GLY A 6 -17.65 34.59 -28.93
N SER A 7 -16.41 34.11 -28.93
CA SER A 7 -15.98 32.91 -29.66
C SER A 7 -16.10 31.67 -28.78
N TYR A 8 -16.76 30.63 -29.30
CA TYR A 8 -16.89 29.33 -28.67
C TYR A 8 -15.89 28.32 -29.29
N PRO A 9 -15.30 27.39 -28.51
CA PRO A 9 -15.42 27.22 -27.05
C PRO A 9 -14.62 28.29 -26.28
N PHE A 10 -15.08 28.62 -25.07
CA PHE A 10 -14.42 29.60 -24.20
C PHE A 10 -12.99 29.22 -23.80
N TYR A 11 -12.67 27.94 -23.81
CA TYR A 11 -11.32 27.40 -23.54
C TYR A 11 -10.86 26.57 -24.74
N PRO A 12 -10.27 27.20 -25.76
CA PRO A 12 -9.75 26.52 -26.93
C PRO A 12 -8.39 25.90 -26.59
N GLY A 13 -8.42 24.76 -25.90
CA GLY A 13 -7.23 23.99 -25.59
C GLY A 13 -7.59 22.52 -25.41
N PRO A 14 -6.67 21.59 -25.71
CA PRO A 14 -6.90 20.19 -25.40
C PRO A 14 -7.03 20.01 -23.89
N ASN A 15 -7.98 19.18 -23.46
CA ASN A 15 -8.11 18.81 -22.06
C ASN A 15 -6.85 18.07 -21.62
N ALA A 16 -6.30 18.45 -20.48
CA ALA A 16 -5.16 17.75 -19.90
C ALA A 16 -5.58 16.34 -19.44
N VAL A 17 -4.74 15.34 -19.75
CA VAL A 17 -4.91 13.96 -19.29
C VAL A 17 -3.95 13.73 -18.13
N PHE A 18 -4.44 13.06 -17.08
CA PHE A 18 -3.61 12.74 -15.93
C PHE A 18 -2.57 11.65 -16.30
N PRO A 19 -1.27 11.85 -16.02
CA PRO A 19 -0.21 11.01 -16.57
C PRO A 19 -0.01 9.66 -15.86
N PHE A 20 -0.53 9.49 -14.64
CA PHE A 20 -0.30 8.30 -13.81
C PHE A 20 -1.60 7.61 -13.44
N ASP A 21 -1.54 6.41 -12.84
CA ASP A 21 -2.72 5.82 -12.23
C ASP A 21 -3.16 6.69 -11.04
N THR A 22 -4.43 7.10 -11.06
CA THR A 22 -5.02 7.96 -10.03
C THR A 22 -5.02 7.28 -8.66
N THR A 23 -5.27 5.97 -8.62
CA THR A 23 -5.32 5.20 -7.36
C THR A 23 -3.96 5.13 -6.70
N GLN A 24 -2.91 4.78 -7.46
CA GLN A 24 -1.53 4.78 -6.98
C GLN A 24 -1.09 6.17 -6.53
N THR A 25 -1.46 7.22 -7.29
CA THR A 25 -1.15 8.60 -6.93
C THR A 25 -1.77 8.99 -5.59
N VAL A 26 -3.05 8.65 -5.36
CA VAL A 26 -3.73 8.94 -4.09
C VAL A 26 -3.07 8.21 -2.93
N ILE A 27 -2.69 6.95 -3.09
CA ILE A 27 -1.99 6.18 -2.06
C ILE A 27 -0.64 6.84 -1.73
N VAL A 28 0.21 7.07 -2.75
CA VAL A 28 1.55 7.63 -2.57
C VAL A 28 1.48 9.02 -1.92
N THR A 29 0.59 9.90 -2.39
CA THR A 29 0.43 11.25 -1.82
C THR A 29 -0.06 11.22 -0.38
N THR A 30 -0.95 10.28 -0.02
CA THR A 30 -1.44 10.09 1.35
C THR A 30 -0.33 9.61 2.30
N PHE A 31 0.51 8.66 1.88
CA PHE A 31 1.64 8.22 2.72
C PHE A 31 2.76 9.27 2.80
N LEU A 32 3.00 10.02 1.72
CA LEU A 32 3.96 11.12 1.73
C LEU A 32 3.51 12.25 2.65
N SER A 33 2.22 12.60 2.66
CA SER A 33 1.71 13.64 3.56
C SER A 33 1.85 13.21 5.03
N MET A 34 1.56 11.95 5.35
CA MET A 34 1.84 11.38 6.68
C MET A 34 3.33 11.43 7.03
N LEU A 35 4.22 11.06 6.09
CA LEU A 35 5.66 11.12 6.34
C LEU A 35 6.13 12.56 6.64
N VAL A 36 5.64 13.54 5.87
CA VAL A 36 5.97 14.96 6.07
C VAL A 36 5.49 15.45 7.44
N THR A 37 4.27 15.11 7.87
CA THR A 37 3.79 15.51 9.20
C THR A 37 4.64 14.92 10.32
N PHE A 38 5.07 13.67 10.20
CA PHE A 38 5.97 13.06 11.19
C PHE A 38 7.38 13.67 11.18
N ILE A 39 7.90 14.10 10.03
CA ILE A 39 9.17 14.85 9.95
C ILE A 39 9.04 16.19 10.66
N ILE A 40 7.90 16.88 10.54
CA ILE A 40 7.64 18.16 11.23
C ILE A 40 7.58 17.98 12.75
N ILE A 41 7.01 16.88 13.24
CA ILE A 41 6.91 16.57 14.68
C ILE A 41 8.25 16.09 15.27
N LEU A 42 9.15 15.59 14.42
CA LEU A 42 10.43 14.97 14.82
C LEU A 42 11.30 15.83 15.77
N PRO A 43 11.43 17.16 15.61
CA PRO A 43 12.19 18.00 16.53
C PRO A 43 11.67 18.01 17.97
N GLY A 44 10.37 17.72 18.18
CA GLY A 44 9.74 17.65 19.51
C GLY A 44 10.14 16.42 20.34
N ILE A 45 10.71 15.39 19.72
CA ILE A 45 11.09 14.14 20.41
C ILE A 45 12.49 14.29 21.02
N ARG A 46 12.60 14.11 22.34
CA ARG A 46 13.83 14.38 23.11
C ARG A 46 14.82 13.20 23.08
N GLY A 47 16.09 13.49 22.75
CA GLY A 47 17.24 12.59 22.99
C GLY A 47 17.60 11.61 21.85
N ARG A 48 18.44 10.62 22.19
CA ARG A 48 19.06 9.67 21.24
C ARG A 48 18.08 8.67 20.62
N GLY A 49 16.92 8.44 21.26
CA GLY A 49 15.84 7.57 20.77
C GLY A 49 15.09 8.11 19.54
N ARG A 50 15.29 9.39 19.17
CA ARG A 50 14.69 10.02 17.99
C ARG A 50 14.96 9.25 16.70
N PHE A 51 16.19 8.78 16.51
CA PHE A 51 16.58 8.04 15.30
C PHE A 51 15.84 6.69 15.20
N PHE A 52 15.77 5.93 16.30
CA PHE A 52 15.05 4.66 16.33
C PHE A 52 13.55 4.83 16.13
N TRP A 53 12.96 5.87 16.74
CA TRP A 53 11.55 6.22 16.51
C TRP A 53 11.27 6.58 15.05
N PHE A 54 12.12 7.40 14.44
CA PHE A 54 12.02 7.77 13.03
C PHE A 54 12.16 6.56 12.11
N LEU A 55 13.16 5.72 12.33
CA LEU A 55 13.36 4.50 11.55
C LEU A 55 12.15 3.56 11.65
N ARG A 56 11.62 3.35 12.85
CA ARG A 56 10.40 2.56 13.06
C ARG A 56 9.22 3.12 12.29
N LEU A 57 9.04 4.43 12.33
CA LEU A 57 7.95 5.12 11.66
C LEU A 57 8.06 5.01 10.13
N VAL A 58 9.24 5.27 9.57
CA VAL A 58 9.48 5.19 8.13
C VAL A 58 9.31 3.75 7.64
N LEU A 59 9.89 2.76 8.33
CA LEU A 59 9.73 1.35 7.97
C LEU A 59 8.26 0.89 8.09
N GLY A 60 7.57 1.30 9.16
CA GLY A 60 6.14 1.03 9.35
C GLY A 60 5.30 1.58 8.20
N LEU A 61 5.42 2.88 7.91
CA LEU A 61 4.69 3.53 6.82
C LEU A 61 5.05 2.96 5.45
N PHE A 62 6.33 2.67 5.19
CA PHE A 62 6.78 2.07 3.94
C PHE A 62 6.11 0.71 3.71
N LEU A 63 6.07 -0.16 4.73
CA LEU A 63 5.41 -1.47 4.61
C LEU A 63 3.91 -1.32 4.32
N GLY A 64 3.22 -0.41 5.00
CA GLY A 64 1.80 -0.15 4.74
C GLY A 64 1.54 0.39 3.33
N ALA A 65 2.40 1.31 2.87
CA ALA A 65 2.32 1.90 1.54
C ALA A 65 2.51 0.84 0.47
N VAL A 66 3.50 -0.06 0.63
CA VAL A 66 3.75 -1.16 -0.31
C VAL A 66 2.58 -2.13 -0.35
N ILE A 67 2.05 -2.56 0.80
CA ILE A 67 0.91 -3.50 0.84
C ILE A 67 -0.30 -2.92 0.11
N LEU A 68 -0.65 -1.65 0.38
CA LEU A 68 -1.77 -0.99 -0.32
C LEU A 68 -1.49 -0.71 -1.79
N ASN A 69 -0.27 -0.32 -2.15
CA ASN A 69 0.06 -0.07 -3.54
C ASN A 69 -0.06 -1.35 -4.37
N VAL A 70 0.50 -2.45 -3.90
CA VAL A 70 0.47 -3.74 -4.61
C VAL A 70 -0.95 -4.32 -4.69
N GLN A 71 -1.81 -4.04 -3.71
CA GLN A 71 -3.23 -4.40 -3.75
C GLN A 71 -3.97 -3.82 -4.98
N PHE A 72 -3.67 -2.58 -5.37
CA PHE A 72 -4.36 -1.88 -6.47
C PHE A 72 -3.55 -1.84 -7.78
N THR A 73 -2.32 -2.34 -7.78
CA THR A 73 -1.45 -2.28 -8.95
C THR A 73 -1.82 -3.34 -9.99
N LYS A 74 -1.60 -3.00 -11.26
CA LYS A 74 -1.90 -3.84 -12.43
C LYS A 74 -0.68 -4.59 -12.99
N ASP A 75 0.45 -4.47 -12.32
CA ASP A 75 1.77 -4.94 -12.77
C ASP A 75 2.27 -6.17 -11.99
N TRP A 76 1.36 -7.11 -11.66
CA TRP A 76 1.75 -8.38 -11.04
C TRP A 76 2.43 -9.32 -12.04
N GLU A 77 1.93 -9.33 -13.27
CA GLU A 77 2.54 -10.02 -14.39
C GLU A 77 2.47 -9.13 -15.63
N THR A 78 3.63 -8.92 -16.27
CA THR A 78 3.75 -8.01 -17.41
C THR A 78 4.41 -8.71 -18.59
N GLY A 79 4.01 -8.35 -19.81
CA GLY A 79 4.59 -8.88 -21.03
C GLY A 79 4.50 -7.87 -22.16
N TRP A 80 5.55 -7.79 -22.98
CA TRP A 80 5.65 -6.84 -24.08
C TRP A 80 6.06 -7.57 -25.35
N VAL A 81 5.50 -7.15 -26.48
CA VAL A 81 5.87 -7.68 -27.79
C VAL A 81 5.75 -6.60 -28.86
N GLN A 82 6.80 -6.46 -29.66
CA GLN A 82 6.80 -5.58 -30.82
C GLN A 82 6.31 -6.34 -32.06
N VAL A 83 5.24 -5.87 -32.69
CA VAL A 83 4.58 -6.57 -33.80
C VAL A 83 4.08 -5.62 -34.88
N LYS A 84 4.07 -6.10 -36.12
CA LYS A 84 3.34 -5.46 -37.23
C LYS A 84 2.00 -6.15 -37.37
N THR A 85 0.92 -5.42 -37.09
CA THR A 85 -0.42 -6.01 -37.01
C THR A 85 -1.48 -5.12 -37.65
N SER A 86 -2.62 -5.70 -37.98
CA SER A 86 -3.79 -4.97 -38.46
C SER A 86 -4.34 -4.09 -37.33
N TYR A 87 -4.58 -2.82 -37.64
CA TYR A 87 -5.00 -1.85 -36.64
C TYR A 87 -6.53 -1.78 -36.46
N LYS A 88 -7.27 -1.52 -37.55
CA LYS A 88 -8.72 -1.30 -37.54
C LYS A 88 -9.43 -2.04 -38.66
N SER A 89 -10.70 -2.36 -38.43
CA SER A 89 -11.61 -2.90 -39.43
C SER A 89 -11.72 -1.97 -40.64
N PHE A 90 -11.96 -2.53 -41.83
CA PHE A 90 -12.06 -1.81 -43.10
C PHE A 90 -10.78 -1.07 -43.54
N SER A 91 -9.64 -1.34 -42.90
CA SER A 91 -8.31 -0.90 -43.35
C SER A 91 -7.41 -2.11 -43.55
N ARG A 92 -6.63 -2.09 -44.65
CA ARG A 92 -5.58 -3.11 -44.90
C ARG A 92 -4.21 -2.68 -44.37
N VAL A 93 -4.10 -1.47 -43.83
CA VAL A 93 -2.83 -0.92 -43.37
C VAL A 93 -2.41 -1.61 -42.07
N GLN A 94 -1.15 -2.04 -42.03
CA GLN A 94 -0.52 -2.58 -40.84
C GLN A 94 0.25 -1.47 -40.13
N VAL A 95 0.20 -1.49 -38.80
CA VAL A 95 0.92 -0.55 -37.92
C VAL A 95 2.00 -1.30 -37.18
N ASN A 96 3.11 -0.61 -36.91
CA ASN A 96 4.21 -1.13 -36.11
C ASN A 96 4.00 -0.70 -34.66
N VAL A 97 3.65 -1.64 -33.79
CA VAL A 97 3.17 -1.36 -32.44
C VAL A 97 3.81 -2.27 -31.40
N ASP A 98 4.00 -1.74 -30.21
CA ASP A 98 4.29 -2.51 -29.01
C ASP A 98 2.97 -2.81 -28.30
N VAL A 99 2.67 -4.10 -28.17
CA VAL A 99 1.52 -4.58 -27.40
C VAL A 99 2.03 -4.98 -26.02
N GLY A 100 1.51 -4.32 -24.99
CA GLY A 100 1.77 -4.67 -23.60
C GLY A 100 0.56 -5.33 -22.96
N LEU A 101 0.82 -6.33 -22.13
CA LEU A 101 -0.16 -7.04 -21.34
C LEU A 101 0.24 -6.92 -19.87
N HIS A 102 -0.63 -6.32 -19.07
CA HIS A 102 -0.44 -6.05 -17.65
C HIS A 102 -1.57 -6.73 -16.87
N ILE A 103 -1.26 -7.80 -16.17
CA ILE A 103 -2.23 -8.56 -15.38
C ILE A 103 -2.14 -8.09 -13.93
N GLY A 104 -3.25 -7.56 -13.42
CA GLY A 104 -3.43 -7.20 -12.02
C GLY A 104 -4.29 -8.21 -11.26
N LEU A 105 -4.61 -7.89 -10.00
CA LEU A 105 -5.49 -8.72 -9.18
C LEU A 105 -6.96 -8.59 -9.59
N GLU A 106 -7.38 -7.38 -9.95
CA GLU A 106 -8.77 -7.02 -10.22
C GLU A 106 -9.13 -6.96 -11.70
N GLY A 107 -8.16 -7.13 -12.59
CA GLY A 107 -8.37 -7.09 -14.03
C GLY A 107 -7.09 -7.13 -14.82
N VAL A 108 -7.23 -6.89 -16.12
CA VAL A 108 -6.13 -6.85 -17.07
C VAL A 108 -6.10 -5.50 -17.79
N ASN A 109 -4.91 -4.94 -17.93
CA ASN A 109 -4.62 -3.75 -18.71
C ASN A 109 -3.89 -4.16 -19.99
N ILE A 110 -4.37 -3.65 -21.13
CA ILE A 110 -3.76 -3.91 -22.43
C ILE A 110 -3.33 -2.58 -23.00
N THR A 111 -2.03 -2.45 -23.25
CA THR A 111 -1.41 -1.25 -23.80
C THR A 111 -1.08 -1.47 -25.27
N LEU A 112 -1.26 -0.43 -26.08
CA LEU A 112 -0.90 -0.44 -27.50
C LEU A 112 -0.20 0.86 -27.82
N TRP A 113 1.12 0.79 -28.04
CA TRP A 113 1.97 1.93 -28.32
C TRP A 113 2.51 1.88 -29.75
N GLY A 114 2.37 2.98 -30.49
CA GLY A 114 2.94 3.09 -31.84
C GLY A 114 4.45 3.36 -31.85
N ASN A 115 5.17 2.68 -32.75
CA ASN A 115 6.59 2.92 -33.06
C ASN A 115 6.78 3.36 -34.52
N PRO A 116 6.70 4.67 -34.86
CA PRO A 116 6.53 5.85 -34.00
C PRO A 116 5.07 6.05 -33.50
N MET A 117 4.86 6.92 -32.50
CA MET A 117 3.55 7.10 -31.85
C MET A 117 2.44 7.57 -32.80
N ASN A 118 2.78 8.47 -33.72
CA ASN A 118 1.87 8.91 -34.77
C ASN A 118 2.12 8.09 -36.03
N GLN A 119 1.16 7.25 -36.40
CA GLN A 119 1.14 6.50 -37.65
C GLN A 119 -0.20 6.74 -38.32
N ILE A 120 -0.30 6.63 -39.64
CA ILE A 120 -1.57 6.73 -40.36
C ILE A 120 -2.42 7.97 -39.99
N ASN A 121 -1.77 9.09 -39.65
CA ASN A 121 -2.39 10.33 -39.16
C ASN A 121 -3.21 10.18 -37.85
N GLU A 122 -2.93 9.14 -37.07
CA GLU A 122 -3.56 8.85 -35.78
C GLU A 122 -2.50 8.67 -34.69
N THR A 123 -2.82 9.08 -33.47
CA THR A 123 -1.96 8.86 -32.30
C THR A 123 -2.29 7.52 -31.68
N ILE A 124 -1.36 6.57 -31.79
CA ILE A 124 -1.52 5.21 -31.25
C ILE A 124 -0.92 5.17 -29.83
N ASN A 125 -1.76 5.44 -28.84
CA ASN A 125 -1.44 5.29 -27.43
C ASN A 125 -2.68 4.90 -26.64
N TYR A 126 -2.98 3.61 -26.64
CA TYR A 126 -4.12 3.05 -25.93
C TYR A 126 -3.67 2.37 -24.64
N ASN A 127 -4.49 2.48 -23.60
CA ASN A 127 -4.35 1.77 -22.33
C ASN A 127 -5.76 1.39 -21.85
N GLU A 128 -6.23 0.23 -22.29
CA GLU A 128 -7.58 -0.25 -22.01
C GLU A 128 -7.57 -1.19 -20.80
N HIS A 129 -8.54 -1.04 -19.90
CA HIS A 129 -8.68 -1.87 -18.71
C HIS A 129 -9.95 -2.71 -18.77
N PHE A 130 -9.80 -4.02 -18.57
CA PHE A 130 -10.89 -4.97 -18.49
C PHE A 130 -10.97 -5.57 -17.07
N PRO A 131 -11.95 -5.16 -16.25
CA PRO A 131 -12.07 -5.62 -14.88
C PRO A 131 -12.69 -7.01 -14.79
N TRP A 132 -12.27 -7.78 -13.79
CA TRP A 132 -12.88 -9.05 -13.38
C TRP A 132 -13.11 -9.14 -11.86
N ASN A 133 -13.15 -8.00 -11.17
CA ASN A 133 -13.45 -7.93 -9.74
C ASN A 133 -14.89 -8.39 -9.42
N PHE A 134 -15.20 -8.57 -8.14
CA PHE A 134 -16.54 -9.00 -7.73
C PHE A 134 -17.57 -7.92 -8.11
N GLY A 135 -18.52 -8.29 -8.97
CA GLY A 135 -19.55 -7.38 -9.49
C GLY A 135 -19.25 -6.81 -10.87
N ALA A 136 -18.01 -6.93 -11.38
CA ALA A 136 -17.71 -6.64 -12.77
C ALA A 136 -18.07 -7.81 -13.69
N ASP A 137 -18.63 -7.46 -14.85
CA ASP A 137 -18.97 -8.37 -15.92
C ASP A 137 -17.97 -8.18 -17.05
N TYR A 138 -16.93 -9.02 -17.07
CA TYR A 138 -15.84 -8.93 -18.05
C TYR A 138 -16.36 -9.01 -19.48
N ASP A 139 -17.32 -9.89 -19.76
CA ASP A 139 -17.86 -10.07 -21.11
C ASP A 139 -18.67 -8.85 -21.57
N ARG A 140 -19.31 -8.13 -20.63
CA ARG A 140 -19.94 -6.84 -20.92
C ARG A 140 -18.91 -5.79 -21.26
N SER A 141 -17.85 -5.64 -20.47
CA SER A 141 -16.77 -4.68 -20.78
C SER A 141 -16.08 -5.00 -22.11
N TYR A 142 -15.92 -6.29 -22.43
CA TYR A 142 -15.42 -6.73 -23.73
C TYR A 142 -16.38 -6.36 -24.88
N ARG A 143 -17.69 -6.59 -24.72
CA ARG A 143 -18.71 -6.20 -25.71
C ARG A 143 -18.77 -4.69 -25.93
N GLU A 144 -18.69 -3.89 -24.86
CA GLU A 144 -18.59 -2.43 -24.96
C GLU A 144 -17.32 -2.01 -25.71
N GLY A 145 -16.20 -2.71 -25.51
CA GLY A 145 -14.97 -2.51 -26.29
C GLY A 145 -15.13 -2.83 -27.79
N LEU A 146 -15.88 -3.88 -28.11
CA LEU A 146 -16.24 -4.22 -29.49
C LEU A 146 -17.14 -3.16 -30.13
N GLU A 147 -18.17 -2.70 -29.41
CA GLU A 147 -19.11 -1.66 -29.86
C GLU A 147 -18.41 -0.31 -30.06
N LYS A 148 -17.44 0.04 -29.19
CA LYS A 148 -16.58 1.22 -29.34
C LYS A 148 -15.62 1.13 -30.53
N GLY A 149 -15.37 -0.08 -31.06
CA GLY A 149 -14.44 -0.30 -32.17
C GLY A 149 -12.98 -0.17 -31.78
N LEU A 150 -12.58 -0.72 -30.62
CA LEU A 150 -11.18 -0.74 -30.19
C LEU A 150 -10.26 -1.41 -31.24
N PRO A 151 -8.96 -1.05 -31.28
CA PRO A 151 -8.00 -1.67 -32.18
C PRO A 151 -7.98 -3.19 -32.09
N SER A 152 -7.86 -3.86 -33.25
CA SER A 152 -7.90 -5.32 -33.36
C SER A 152 -6.91 -6.06 -32.42
N PRO A 153 -5.67 -5.59 -32.19
CA PRO A 153 -4.74 -6.26 -31.28
C PRO A 153 -5.22 -6.27 -29.82
N ILE A 154 -5.88 -5.20 -29.37
CA ILE A 154 -6.41 -5.08 -28.01
C ILE A 154 -7.56 -6.08 -27.84
N LEU A 155 -8.49 -6.09 -28.80
CA LEU A 155 -9.62 -7.02 -28.79
C LEU A 155 -9.17 -8.48 -28.84
N TYR A 156 -8.17 -8.81 -29.66
CA TYR A 156 -7.61 -10.15 -29.73
C TYR A 156 -7.06 -10.64 -28.38
N VAL A 157 -6.31 -9.79 -27.66
CA VAL A 157 -5.79 -10.15 -26.34
C VAL A 157 -6.91 -10.22 -25.32
N ALA A 158 -7.84 -9.26 -25.32
CA ALA A 158 -8.98 -9.24 -24.41
C ALA A 158 -9.88 -10.49 -24.57
N GLU A 159 -10.05 -11.00 -25.79
CA GLU A 159 -10.80 -12.22 -26.08
C GLU A 159 -10.20 -13.45 -25.40
N LYS A 160 -8.87 -13.54 -25.28
CA LYS A 160 -8.19 -14.65 -24.59
C LYS A 160 -8.54 -14.75 -23.11
N PHE A 161 -8.98 -13.65 -22.51
CA PHE A 161 -9.43 -13.55 -21.13
C PHE A 161 -10.96 -13.48 -21.00
N SER A 162 -11.73 -13.72 -22.08
CA SER A 162 -13.18 -13.88 -21.98
C SER A 162 -13.55 -15.19 -21.30
N THR A 163 -14.72 -15.22 -20.64
CA THR A 163 -15.23 -16.40 -19.95
C THR A 163 -15.49 -17.58 -20.90
N GLN A 164 -15.83 -17.30 -22.16
CA GLN A 164 -16.13 -18.30 -23.19
C GLN A 164 -14.89 -18.79 -23.93
N SER A 165 -13.72 -18.23 -23.64
CA SER A 165 -12.48 -18.61 -24.32
C SER A 165 -12.07 -20.05 -23.99
N PRO A 166 -11.56 -20.82 -24.98
CA PRO A 166 -11.08 -22.19 -24.74
C PRO A 166 -9.86 -22.24 -23.82
N CYS A 167 -9.20 -21.10 -23.64
CA CYS A 167 -7.97 -20.93 -22.89
C CYS A 167 -8.19 -20.87 -21.37
N ALA A 168 -9.44 -20.71 -20.90
CA ALA A 168 -9.86 -20.69 -19.49
C ALA A 168 -9.02 -19.79 -18.55
N MET A 169 -8.25 -18.83 -19.09
CA MET A 169 -7.36 -17.96 -18.33
C MET A 169 -8.15 -17.06 -17.38
N HIS A 170 -9.30 -16.57 -17.83
CA HIS A 170 -10.19 -15.72 -17.03
C HIS A 170 -10.46 -16.31 -15.64
N LYS A 171 -10.93 -17.56 -15.60
CA LYS A 171 -11.33 -18.23 -14.35
C LYS A 171 -10.15 -18.40 -13.41
N GLN A 172 -8.97 -18.73 -13.95
CA GLN A 172 -7.76 -18.96 -13.16
C GLN A 172 -7.26 -17.65 -12.54
N TYR A 173 -7.05 -16.60 -13.35
CA TYR A 173 -6.56 -15.32 -12.85
C TYR A 173 -7.58 -14.63 -11.94
N ARG A 174 -8.88 -14.75 -12.23
CA ARG A 174 -9.92 -14.19 -11.37
C ARG A 174 -9.90 -14.83 -9.97
N ILE A 175 -9.90 -16.16 -9.89
CA ILE A 175 -9.87 -16.87 -8.60
C ILE A 175 -8.57 -16.55 -7.84
N ALA A 176 -7.43 -16.60 -8.53
CA ALA A 176 -6.14 -16.29 -7.93
C ALA A 176 -6.08 -14.84 -7.42
N GLY A 177 -6.46 -13.88 -8.26
CA GLY A 177 -6.51 -12.47 -7.91
C GLY A 177 -7.38 -12.19 -6.69
N HIS A 178 -8.52 -12.87 -6.55
CA HIS A 178 -9.36 -12.77 -5.35
C HIS A 178 -8.70 -13.29 -4.09
N TYR A 179 -8.07 -14.48 -4.12
CA TYR A 179 -7.40 -15.02 -2.94
C TYR A 179 -6.18 -14.17 -2.56
N VAL A 180 -5.42 -13.70 -3.55
CA VAL A 180 -4.29 -12.79 -3.34
C VAL A 180 -4.77 -11.49 -2.70
N SER A 181 -5.79 -10.85 -3.26
CA SER A 181 -6.44 -9.66 -2.72
C SER A 181 -6.91 -9.86 -1.28
N LEU A 182 -7.59 -10.98 -0.99
CA LEU A 182 -8.03 -11.32 0.37
C LEU A 182 -6.84 -11.43 1.34
N THR A 183 -5.79 -12.15 0.96
CA THR A 183 -4.60 -12.30 1.82
C THR A 183 -3.85 -10.98 2.04
N LEU A 184 -3.83 -10.09 1.05
CA LEU A 184 -3.20 -8.76 1.17
C LEU A 184 -4.02 -7.82 2.06
N TRP A 185 -5.35 -7.85 1.99
CA TRP A 185 -6.21 -7.14 2.94
C TRP A 185 -6.02 -7.64 4.37
N LEU A 186 -5.93 -8.96 4.57
CA LEU A 186 -5.60 -9.53 5.88
C LEU A 186 -4.18 -9.13 6.34
N ALA A 187 -3.22 -9.10 5.44
CA ALA A 187 -1.86 -8.63 5.72
C ALA A 187 -1.87 -7.15 6.14
N PHE A 188 -2.66 -6.30 5.46
CA PHE A 188 -2.83 -4.90 5.81
C PHE A 188 -3.44 -4.72 7.22
N CYS A 189 -4.50 -5.47 7.54
CA CYS A 189 -5.10 -5.43 8.87
C CYS A 189 -4.14 -5.88 9.98
N THR A 190 -3.38 -6.96 9.75
CA THR A 190 -2.40 -7.47 10.72
C THR A 190 -1.21 -6.53 10.90
N TRP A 191 -0.77 -5.87 9.83
CA TRP A 191 0.23 -4.79 9.88
C TRP A 191 -0.27 -3.60 10.72
N LEU A 192 -1.52 -3.19 10.54
CA LEU A 192 -2.12 -2.10 11.31
C LEU A 192 -2.16 -2.45 12.80
N ILE A 193 -2.58 -3.68 13.14
CA ILE A 193 -2.56 -4.17 14.53
C ILE A 193 -1.12 -4.20 15.08
N SER A 194 -0.14 -4.63 14.29
CA SER A 194 1.27 -4.63 14.69
C SER A 194 1.76 -3.22 15.05
N ILE A 195 1.43 -2.21 14.24
CA ILE A 195 1.76 -0.80 14.54
C ILE A 195 1.10 -0.34 15.85
N LEU A 196 -0.18 -0.66 16.06
CA LEU A 196 -0.89 -0.30 17.30
C LEU A 196 -0.23 -0.94 18.53
N LEU A 197 0.14 -2.21 18.45
CA LEU A 197 0.82 -2.93 19.53
C LEU A 197 2.21 -2.34 19.82
N PHE A 198 2.96 -1.95 18.78
CA PHE A 198 4.22 -1.23 18.96
C PHE A 198 4.05 0.16 19.58
N SER A 199 2.90 0.82 19.40
CA SER A 199 2.57 2.07 20.08
C SER A 199 2.24 1.86 21.54
N MET A 200 1.55 0.77 21.89
CA MET A 200 1.17 0.41 23.26
C MET A 200 2.30 -0.26 24.06
N SER A 201 3.53 -0.24 23.54
CA SER A 201 4.73 -0.89 24.14
C SER A 201 4.66 -2.41 24.33
N VAL A 202 3.70 -3.08 23.68
CA VAL A 202 3.54 -4.54 23.73
C VAL A 202 4.34 -5.20 22.59
N LEU A 203 5.66 -5.24 22.78
CA LEU A 203 6.64 -5.55 21.73
C LEU A 203 6.57 -6.97 21.18
N LEU A 204 6.40 -7.96 22.07
CA LEU A 204 6.39 -9.38 21.70
C LEU A 204 5.22 -9.70 20.77
N TYR A 205 4.00 -9.28 21.15
CA TYR A 205 2.80 -9.48 20.34
C TYR A 205 2.84 -8.66 19.04
N GLY A 206 3.41 -7.46 19.07
CA GLY A 206 3.66 -6.68 17.85
C GLY A 206 4.56 -7.42 16.85
N GLY A 207 5.62 -8.06 17.33
CA GLY A 207 6.51 -8.92 16.54
C GLY A 207 5.81 -10.17 15.98
N HIS A 208 4.99 -10.85 16.78
CA HIS A 208 4.17 -11.97 16.31
C HIS A 208 3.19 -11.56 15.21
N MET A 209 2.50 -10.42 15.37
CA MET A 209 1.59 -9.92 14.34
C MET A 209 2.33 -9.57 13.04
N LEU A 210 3.55 -9.03 13.14
CA LEU A 210 4.40 -8.75 11.97
C LEU A 210 4.82 -10.04 11.23
N LEU A 211 5.08 -11.13 11.97
CA LEU A 211 5.31 -12.45 11.36
C LEU A 211 4.07 -12.97 10.66
N VAL A 212 2.88 -12.81 11.26
CA VAL A 212 1.61 -13.17 10.61
C VAL A 212 1.40 -12.35 9.33
N THR A 213 1.73 -11.07 9.33
CA THR A 213 1.73 -10.25 8.11
C THR A 213 2.66 -10.84 7.05
N ALA A 214 3.89 -11.22 7.42
CA ALA A 214 4.85 -11.82 6.49
C ALA A 214 4.33 -13.14 5.90
N THR A 215 3.76 -14.03 6.72
CA THR A 215 3.22 -15.31 6.23
C THR A 215 2.04 -15.12 5.28
N LEU A 216 1.13 -14.17 5.58
CA LEU A 216 0.03 -13.81 4.67
C LEU A 216 0.55 -13.27 3.33
N ILE A 217 1.59 -12.44 3.35
CA ILE A 217 2.25 -11.96 2.13
C ILE A 217 2.85 -13.12 1.33
N PHE A 218 3.54 -14.07 1.96
CA PHE A 218 4.06 -15.24 1.27
C PHE A 218 2.96 -16.13 0.69
N PHE A 219 1.84 -16.33 1.41
CA PHE A 219 0.69 -17.05 0.87
C PHE A 219 0.10 -16.35 -0.36
N SER A 220 0.05 -15.02 -0.37
CA SER A 220 -0.38 -14.25 -1.54
C SER A 220 0.51 -14.54 -2.76
N LEU A 221 1.83 -14.57 -2.59
CA LEU A 221 2.78 -14.89 -3.67
C LEU A 221 2.62 -16.33 -4.16
N LEU A 222 2.38 -17.27 -3.25
CA LEU A 222 2.13 -18.68 -3.58
C LEU A 222 0.84 -18.85 -4.39
N PHE A 223 -0.26 -18.20 -4.00
CA PHE A 223 -1.53 -18.24 -4.74
C PHE A 223 -1.36 -17.70 -6.16
N PHE A 224 -0.68 -16.56 -6.32
CA PHE A 224 -0.42 -15.97 -7.63
C PHE A 224 0.50 -16.88 -8.50
N SER A 225 1.57 -17.40 -7.92
CA SER A 225 2.51 -18.27 -8.63
C SER A 225 1.86 -19.59 -9.09
N THR A 226 0.99 -20.16 -8.27
CA THR A 226 0.24 -21.38 -8.61
C THR A 226 -0.67 -21.15 -9.82
N ALA A 227 -1.32 -20.00 -9.90
CA ALA A 227 -2.18 -19.64 -11.02
C ALA A 227 -1.41 -19.35 -12.32
N ARG A 228 -0.16 -18.92 -12.23
CA ARG A 228 0.70 -18.69 -13.40
C ARG A 228 1.25 -20.00 -13.98
N ASN A 229 1.53 -21.00 -13.14
CA ASN A 229 2.16 -22.26 -13.55
C ASN A 229 1.20 -23.25 -14.22
N THR A 230 -0.09 -22.95 -14.32
CA THR A 230 -1.06 -23.72 -15.10
C THR A 230 -0.84 -23.53 -16.61
N MET A 231 -1.30 -24.47 -17.43
CA MET A 231 -1.11 -24.44 -18.89
C MET A 231 -1.53 -23.10 -19.50
N LYS A 232 -0.55 -22.34 -19.98
CA LYS A 232 -0.77 -21.06 -20.64
C LYS A 232 -1.15 -21.28 -22.10
N CYS A 233 -2.33 -20.81 -22.48
CA CYS A 233 -2.68 -20.62 -23.88
C CYS A 233 -1.73 -19.58 -24.52
N PRO A 234 -1.05 -19.92 -25.62
CA PRO A 234 -0.08 -19.02 -26.23
C PRO A 234 -0.80 -17.85 -26.92
N ILE A 235 -0.42 -16.63 -26.57
CA ILE A 235 -0.86 -15.42 -27.26
C ILE A 235 0.13 -15.18 -28.40
N GLN A 236 -0.32 -15.35 -29.64
CA GLN A 236 0.55 -15.26 -30.83
C GLN A 236 0.05 -14.18 -31.77
N PHE A 237 0.98 -13.33 -32.18
CA PHE A 237 0.79 -12.32 -33.21
C PHE A 237 1.61 -12.74 -34.44
N GLY A 238 1.00 -13.55 -35.30
CA GLY A 238 1.69 -14.18 -36.42
C GLY A 238 2.87 -15.05 -35.92
N PRO A 239 4.13 -14.75 -36.29
CA PRO A 239 5.29 -15.54 -35.87
C PRO A 239 5.79 -15.23 -34.45
N VAL A 240 5.32 -14.16 -33.80
CA VAL A 240 5.84 -13.71 -32.51
C VAL A 240 4.86 -14.04 -31.39
N SER A 241 5.34 -14.65 -30.29
CA SER A 241 4.53 -14.95 -29.11
C SER A 241 4.73 -13.89 -28.02
N LEU A 242 3.64 -13.39 -27.44
CA LEU A 242 3.68 -12.56 -26.24
C LEU A 242 3.96 -13.46 -25.03
N ARG A 243 5.11 -13.26 -24.37
CA ARG A 243 5.48 -13.95 -23.14
C ARG A 243 5.37 -12.99 -21.96
N THR A 244 4.77 -13.49 -20.89
CA THR A 244 4.56 -12.73 -19.66
C THR A 244 5.54 -13.16 -18.56
N ASN A 245 6.12 -12.20 -17.87
CA ASN A 245 7.07 -12.35 -16.77
C ASN A 245 6.48 -11.80 -15.47
N TYR A 246 7.03 -12.19 -14.32
CA TYR A 246 6.66 -11.56 -13.05
C TYR A 246 6.97 -10.07 -13.12
N GLY A 247 5.96 -9.25 -12.83
CA GLY A 247 6.09 -7.81 -12.84
C GLY A 247 6.72 -7.26 -11.57
N GLU A 248 6.90 -5.94 -11.52
CA GLU A 248 7.59 -5.26 -10.44
C GLU A 248 6.88 -5.42 -9.09
N SER A 249 5.54 -5.41 -9.09
CA SER A 249 4.74 -5.56 -7.87
C SER A 249 4.97 -6.92 -7.20
N PHE A 250 5.18 -7.99 -7.97
CA PHE A 250 5.47 -9.31 -7.43
C PHE A 250 6.80 -9.31 -6.64
N TRP A 251 7.84 -8.71 -7.22
CA TRP A 251 9.16 -8.61 -6.57
C TRP A 251 9.14 -7.67 -5.37
N LEU A 252 8.39 -6.56 -5.48
CA LEU A 252 8.20 -5.62 -4.39
C LEU A 252 7.51 -6.28 -3.18
N THR A 253 6.47 -7.07 -3.43
CA THR A 253 5.77 -7.86 -2.39
C THR A 253 6.68 -8.91 -1.77
N LEU A 254 7.51 -9.60 -2.57
CA LEU A 254 8.51 -10.53 -2.05
C LEU A 254 9.51 -9.84 -1.12
N ALA A 255 10.05 -8.69 -1.54
CA ALA A 255 10.97 -7.90 -0.73
C ALA A 255 10.31 -7.40 0.57
N ALA A 256 9.07 -6.93 0.51
CA ALA A 256 8.31 -6.50 1.68
C ALA A 256 8.02 -7.67 2.64
N GLY A 257 7.63 -8.83 2.13
CA GLY A 257 7.43 -10.04 2.93
C GLY A 257 8.69 -10.50 3.66
N LEU A 258 9.84 -10.50 2.97
CA LEU A 258 11.14 -10.81 3.56
C LEU A 258 11.53 -9.77 4.63
N LEU A 259 11.30 -8.48 4.37
CA LEU A 259 11.55 -7.42 5.34
C LEU A 259 10.70 -7.60 6.61
N CYS A 260 9.40 -7.86 6.48
CA CYS A 260 8.52 -8.16 7.61
C CYS A 260 8.98 -9.39 8.40
N LEU A 261 9.41 -10.45 7.70
CA LEU A 261 9.91 -11.68 8.32
C LEU A 261 11.17 -11.41 9.16
N LEU A 262 12.15 -10.70 8.58
CA LEU A 262 13.41 -10.37 9.24
C LEU A 262 13.19 -9.47 10.46
N LEU A 263 12.33 -8.45 10.32
CA LEU A 263 11.99 -7.55 11.43
C LEU A 263 11.23 -8.31 12.54
N GLY A 264 10.27 -9.17 12.20
CA GLY A 264 9.48 -9.93 13.16
C GLY A 264 10.33 -10.92 13.95
N LEU A 265 11.17 -11.71 13.25
CA LEU A 265 12.12 -12.63 13.88
C LEU A 265 13.15 -11.88 14.73
N GLY A 266 13.68 -10.76 14.22
CA GLY A 266 14.63 -9.92 14.94
C GLY A 266 14.08 -9.42 16.28
N ILE A 267 12.83 -8.98 16.32
CA ILE A 267 12.17 -8.53 17.56
C ILE A 267 12.02 -9.67 18.56
N ILE A 268 11.59 -10.85 18.10
CA ILE A 268 11.38 -12.02 18.97
C ILE A 268 12.71 -12.52 19.54
N ILE A 269 13.73 -12.69 18.69
CA ILE A 269 15.06 -13.12 19.11
C ILE A 269 15.66 -12.11 20.10
N LEU A 270 15.56 -10.81 19.81
CA LEU A 270 16.09 -9.78 20.69
C LEU A 270 15.36 -9.73 22.03
N ASN A 271 14.04 -9.97 22.05
CA ASN A 271 13.27 -10.10 23.29
C ASN A 271 13.72 -11.31 24.12
N SER A 272 14.07 -12.43 23.49
CA SER A 272 14.55 -13.64 24.17
C SER A 272 15.98 -13.50 24.69
N VAL A 273 16.87 -12.83 23.96
CA VAL A 273 18.31 -12.76 24.29
C VAL A 273 18.63 -11.56 25.19
N GLN A 274 18.12 -10.37 24.88
CA GLN A 274 18.46 -9.12 25.56
C GLN A 274 17.23 -8.17 25.66
N PRO A 275 16.27 -8.47 26.55
CA PRO A 275 15.05 -7.65 26.70
C PRO A 275 15.36 -6.20 27.07
N GLU A 276 16.43 -5.95 27.83
CA GLU A 276 16.84 -4.59 28.23
C GLU A 276 17.32 -3.74 27.05
N LYS A 277 18.01 -4.32 26.06
CA LYS A 277 18.38 -3.58 24.83
C LYS A 277 17.18 -3.29 23.94
N LEU A 278 16.19 -4.19 23.92
CA LEU A 278 14.93 -3.98 23.19
C LEU A 278 14.15 -2.80 23.79
N LYS A 279 14.02 -2.74 25.12
CA LYS A 279 13.39 -1.61 25.82
C LYS A 279 14.11 -0.29 25.52
N LEU A 280 15.44 -0.30 25.46
CA LEU A 280 16.24 0.89 25.13
C LEU A 280 16.00 1.34 23.68
N ILE A 281 15.98 0.42 22.70
CA ILE A 281 15.68 0.72 21.29
C ILE A 281 14.28 1.34 21.13
N PHE A 282 13.30 0.84 21.91
CA PHE A 282 11.95 1.39 21.93
C PHE A 282 11.78 2.57 22.90
N SER A 283 12.87 3.08 23.49
CA SER A 283 12.89 4.22 24.40
C SER A 283 11.96 4.08 25.62
N LEU A 284 11.68 2.84 26.04
CA LEU A 284 10.77 2.52 27.15
C LEU A 284 11.34 2.86 28.53
N ASP A 285 12.67 2.87 28.65
CA ASP A 285 13.38 2.98 29.94
C ASP A 285 13.26 4.38 30.58
N LYS A 286 13.03 5.42 29.78
CA LYS A 286 12.86 6.78 30.31
C LYS A 286 11.55 6.98 31.07
N ARG A 287 10.49 6.23 30.72
CA ARG A 287 9.19 6.39 31.38
C ARG A 287 9.21 5.78 32.78
N SER A 288 9.92 4.67 32.96
CA SER A 288 10.13 4.06 34.27
C SER A 288 10.99 4.92 35.20
N GLU A 289 11.99 5.64 34.67
CA GLU A 289 12.78 6.58 35.47
C GLU A 289 11.98 7.82 35.88
N GLU A 290 11.12 8.37 35.00
CA GLU A 290 10.24 9.50 35.33
C GLU A 290 9.16 9.11 36.36
N GLU A 291 8.54 7.93 36.23
CA GLU A 291 7.58 7.42 37.22
C GLU A 291 8.25 7.05 38.56
N ALA A 292 9.51 6.62 38.56
CA ALA A 292 10.29 6.37 39.78
C ALA A 292 10.71 7.69 40.47
N TRP A 293 11.04 8.72 39.69
CA TRP A 293 11.35 10.06 40.21
C TRP A 293 10.12 10.71 40.85
N ASP A 294 8.95 10.64 40.21
CA ASP A 294 7.69 11.16 40.77
C ASP A 294 7.28 10.42 42.06
N ARG A 295 7.55 9.11 42.15
CA ARG A 295 7.30 8.33 43.37
C ARG A 295 8.29 8.68 44.50
N SER A 296 9.53 9.06 44.16
CA SER A 296 10.53 9.52 45.13
C SER A 296 10.23 10.92 45.68
N CYS A 297 9.59 11.80 44.89
CA CYS A 297 9.17 13.13 45.31
C CYS A 297 7.95 13.12 46.26
N LEU A 298 7.15 12.05 46.26
CA LEU A 298 5.95 11.91 47.10
C LEU A 298 6.18 11.18 48.42
N ALA A 299 7.35 10.58 48.63
CA ALA A 299 7.67 9.84 49.85
C ALA A 299 8.58 10.65 50.79
N ALA A 300 8.03 11.72 51.35
CA ALA A 300 8.55 12.34 52.56
C ALA A 300 7.45 12.34 53.62
N GLU A 301 7.17 11.17 54.20
CA GLU A 301 6.50 11.12 55.51
C GLU A 301 7.51 11.60 56.58
N PRO A 302 7.12 12.53 57.47
CA PRO A 302 8.00 12.96 58.54
C PRO A 302 8.07 11.85 59.61
N SER A 303 9.24 11.23 59.71
CA SER A 303 9.62 10.42 60.86
C SER A 303 9.75 11.30 62.10
N CYS A 304 8.92 11.09 63.12
CA CYS A 304 9.20 11.57 64.48
C CYS A 304 8.78 10.52 65.51
N SER A 305 9.77 9.96 66.19
CA SER A 305 9.64 9.01 67.30
C SER A 305 9.69 9.71 68.66
N ALA A 306 8.98 9.11 69.63
CA ALA A 306 9.13 9.20 71.10
C ALA A 306 8.11 10.05 71.89
N GLN A 307 7.08 9.32 72.38
CA GLN A 307 6.73 9.06 73.80
C GLN A 307 6.15 10.13 74.75
N ASP A 308 5.08 9.68 75.42
CA ASP A 308 4.46 10.07 76.70
C ASP A 308 3.43 11.21 76.82
N GLY A 309 2.23 10.82 77.29
CA GLY A 309 1.55 11.50 78.41
C GLY A 309 0.35 12.42 78.12
N PHE A 310 -0.87 11.86 78.25
CA PHE A 310 -2.11 12.44 78.83
C PHE A 310 -2.65 13.85 78.43
N MET A 311 -3.99 13.85 78.23
CA MET A 311 -4.99 14.93 78.44
C MET A 311 -5.26 16.00 77.35
N VAL A 312 -6.46 15.87 76.78
CA VAL A 312 -7.41 16.89 76.26
C VAL A 312 -7.95 17.77 77.44
N PRO A 313 -8.60 18.98 77.33
CA PRO A 313 -9.21 19.72 76.19
C PRO A 313 -9.01 21.28 76.18
N LEU A 314 -9.83 21.97 75.35
CA LEU A 314 -10.13 23.42 75.20
C LEU A 314 -9.09 24.21 74.38
N GLY A 315 -9.42 24.94 73.32
CA GLY A 315 -10.61 25.76 73.05
C GLY A 315 -10.13 27.22 72.93
N GLU A 316 -10.65 27.96 71.94
CA GLU A 316 -10.36 29.38 71.62
C GLU A 316 -9.01 29.62 70.89
N LEU A 317 -8.90 30.39 69.80
CA LEU A 317 -9.56 31.65 69.48
C LEU A 317 -9.54 31.86 67.94
N CYS A 318 -10.70 32.14 67.35
CA CYS A 318 -10.87 32.74 66.03
C CYS A 318 -11.49 34.13 66.25
N HIS A 319 -11.34 35.06 65.29
CA HIS A 319 -11.81 36.49 65.25
C HIS A 319 -10.87 37.56 65.90
N VAL A 320 -10.63 38.76 65.36
CA VAL A 320 -11.02 39.41 64.09
C VAL A 320 -10.27 40.74 63.83
N THR A 321 -10.05 41.05 62.53
CA THR A 321 -10.05 42.33 61.77
C THR A 321 -9.71 43.71 62.34
N ALA A 322 -9.00 44.50 61.51
CA ALA A 322 -9.35 45.87 61.05
C ALA A 322 -8.50 46.20 59.78
N THR A 323 -9.01 46.19 58.53
CA THR A 323 -9.83 47.15 57.74
C THR A 323 -9.10 48.32 57.03
N GLN A 324 -9.31 48.35 55.70
CA GLN A 324 -9.45 49.46 54.73
C GLN A 324 -8.25 50.33 54.33
N LEU A 325 -7.81 50.21 53.06
CA LEU A 325 -8.31 50.99 51.92
C LEU A 325 -8.06 50.24 50.60
#